data_AF-A0A1J5IJG5-F1
#
_entry.id   AF-A0A1J5IJG5-F1
#
_cell.length_a   1.000
_cell.length_b   1.000
_cell.length_c   1.000
_cell.angle_alpha   90.00
_cell.angle_beta   90.00
_cell.angle_gamma   90.00
#
_symmetry.space_group_name_H-M   'P 1'
#
loop_
_entity.id
_entity.type
_entity.pdbx_description
1 polymer ?
#
loop_
_entity_poly.entity_id
_entity_poly.type
_entity_poly.pdbx_seq_one_letter_code
_entity_poly.pdbx_strand_id
1 'polypeptide(L)'
;MGIITAKELKQRTGEVIKKVRSGERLTVTYRGRPGYHRSTRMEERKTLEELRPFKEAWRDIEETLQKTRPNNAMKKLVLGLFLGICLYCLSIPVPCYAVEVAPRISDREIIESLTRLEEGVKANKEIMETLRTDMGALRTELLGFMKWGFGLLLSGMFILVGFILWDRRSEKILDNSA
;
A
#
# COMPACT_ATOMS: atom_id res chain seq x y z
N MET A 1 -18.54 13.28 -17.30
CA MET A 1 -17.19 12.65 -17.21
C MET A 1 -16.20 13.72 -17.61
N GLY A 2 -15.56 14.36 -16.63
CA GLY A 2 -14.67 15.51 -16.87
C GLY A 2 -13.21 15.07 -17.02
N ILE A 3 -12.46 15.72 -17.91
CA ILE A 3 -11.01 15.50 -18.06
C ILE A 3 -10.30 16.69 -17.44
N ILE A 4 -9.37 16.44 -16.51
CA ILE A 4 -8.62 17.50 -15.81
C ILE A 4 -7.13 17.22 -15.96
N THR A 5 -6.36 18.24 -16.31
CA THR A 5 -4.90 18.10 -16.39
C THR A 5 -4.27 18.11 -14.99
N ALA A 6 -3.13 17.45 -14.80
CA ALA A 6 -2.44 17.44 -13.51
C ALA A 6 -2.07 18.85 -13.00
N LYS A 7 -1.88 19.83 -13.89
CA LYS A 7 -1.63 21.23 -13.54
C LYS A 7 -2.88 21.87 -12.93
N GLU A 8 -4.05 21.64 -13.53
CA GLU A 8 -5.33 22.12 -13.01
C GLU A 8 -5.72 21.42 -11.70
N LEU A 9 -5.39 20.13 -11.56
CA LEU A 9 -5.56 19.40 -10.31
C LEU A 9 -4.77 20.06 -9.17
N LYS A 10 -3.52 20.50 -9.43
CA LYS A 10 -2.67 21.16 -8.43
C LYS A 10 -3.15 22.56 -8.06
N GLN A 11 -3.73 23.30 -9.02
CA GLN A 11 -4.20 24.67 -8.80
C GLN A 11 -5.61 24.74 -8.19
N ARG A 12 -6.48 23.76 -8.51
CA ARG A 12 -7.89 23.74 -8.08
C ARG A 12 -8.24 22.52 -7.24
N THR A 13 -7.29 22.04 -6.43
CA THR A 13 -7.41 20.84 -5.60
C THR A 13 -8.71 20.80 -4.79
N GLY A 14 -9.07 21.92 -4.15
CA GLY A 14 -10.26 22.00 -3.29
C GLY A 14 -11.59 21.84 -4.05
N GLU A 15 -11.70 22.42 -5.24
CA GLU A 15 -12.89 22.29 -6.08
C GLU A 15 -13.00 20.91 -6.71
N VAL A 16 -11.87 20.36 -7.16
CA VAL A 16 -11.83 19.01 -7.73
C VAL A 16 -12.22 17.98 -6.68
N ILE A 17 -11.74 18.11 -5.43
CA ILE A 17 -12.15 17.23 -4.34
C ILE A 17 -13.65 17.36 -4.03
N LYS A 18 -14.22 18.57 -4.07
CA LYS A 18 -15.67 18.77 -3.88
C LYS A 18 -16.50 18.08 -4.98
N LYS A 19 -16.06 18.16 -6.24
CA LYS A 19 -16.72 17.50 -7.39
C LYS A 19 -16.59 15.98 -7.35
N VAL A 20 -15.43 15.46 -6.95
CA VAL A 20 -15.24 14.01 -6.72
C VAL A 20 -16.11 13.54 -5.55
N ARG A 21 -16.26 14.37 -4.51
CA ARG A 21 -17.11 14.05 -3.34
C ARG A 21 -18.60 14.04 -3.67
N SER A 22 -19.04 14.83 -4.64
CA SER A 22 -20.42 14.78 -5.16
C SER A 22 -20.67 13.61 -6.13
N GLY A 23 -19.69 12.73 -6.34
CA GLY A 23 -19.83 11.52 -7.17
C GLY A 23 -19.47 11.71 -8.64
N GLU A 24 -18.88 12.84 -9.03
CA GLU A 24 -18.51 13.10 -10.42
C GLU A 24 -17.19 12.38 -10.78
N ARG A 25 -17.21 11.59 -11.86
CA ARG A 25 -16.03 10.87 -12.37
C ARG A 25 -15.14 11.82 -13.17
N LEU A 26 -13.90 11.98 -12.70
CA LEU A 26 -12.87 12.83 -13.31
C LEU A 26 -11.67 11.98 -13.73
N THR A 27 -11.23 12.15 -14.98
CA THR A 27 -10.03 11.52 -15.51
C THR A 27 -8.88 12.51 -15.45
N VAL A 28 -7.83 12.17 -14.70
CA VAL A 28 -6.64 13.02 -14.60
C VAL A 28 -5.68 12.66 -15.73
N THR A 29 -5.26 13.65 -16.50
CA THR A 29 -4.25 13.47 -17.54
C THR A 29 -2.93 14.11 -17.12
N TYR A 30 -1.84 13.34 -17.25
CA TYR A 30 -0.48 13.84 -17.03
C TYR A 30 0.28 13.74 -18.35
N ARG A 31 0.71 14.90 -18.89
CA ARG A 31 1.45 15.00 -20.16
C ARG A 31 0.77 14.26 -21.34
N GLY A 32 -0.55 14.42 -21.46
CA GLY A 32 -1.32 13.82 -22.57
C GLY A 32 -1.59 12.32 -22.46
N ARG A 33 -1.15 11.64 -21.38
CA ARG A 33 -1.51 10.24 -21.10
C ARG A 33 -2.54 10.18 -19.97
N PRO A 34 -3.64 9.41 -20.11
CA PRO A 34 -4.63 9.24 -19.05
C PRO A 34 -3.98 8.45 -17.91
N GLY A 35 -3.81 9.10 -16.76
CA GLY A 35 -3.13 8.56 -15.61
C GLY A 35 -4.09 8.53 -14.42
N TYR A 36 -4.53 7.32 -14.09
CA TYR A 36 -5.30 6.96 -12.90
C TYR A 36 -6.80 7.26 -12.92
N HIS A 37 -7.58 6.17 -12.81
CA HIS A 37 -8.96 6.17 -12.32
C HIS A 37 -8.90 6.11 -10.79
N ARG A 38 -9.41 7.13 -10.10
CA ARG A 38 -9.66 7.05 -8.66
C ARG A 38 -11.14 6.75 -8.46
N SER A 39 -11.45 5.50 -8.08
CA SER A 39 -12.79 5.12 -7.65
C SER A 39 -13.12 5.85 -6.34
N THR A 40 -14.39 6.21 -6.15
CA THR A 40 -14.80 7.01 -4.99
C THR A 40 -14.93 6.14 -3.73
N ARG A 41 -14.64 6.71 -2.55
CA ARG A 41 -14.71 6.04 -1.23
C ARG A 41 -16.09 5.42 -0.92
N MET A 42 -17.16 5.89 -1.57
CA MET A 42 -18.52 5.33 -1.46
C MET A 42 -18.69 4.04 -2.27
N GLU A 43 -18.00 3.95 -3.41
CA GLU A 43 -17.92 2.77 -4.27
C GLU A 43 -17.07 1.69 -3.59
N GLU A 44 -15.96 2.08 -2.95
CA GLU A 44 -15.14 1.18 -2.13
C GLU A 44 -15.93 0.56 -0.97
N ARG A 45 -16.75 1.34 -0.25
CA ARG A 45 -17.60 0.79 0.83
C ARG A 45 -18.63 -0.21 0.33
N LYS A 46 -19.29 0.08 -0.80
CA LYS A 46 -20.22 -0.88 -1.41
C LYS A 46 -19.53 -2.17 -1.83
N THR A 47 -18.35 -2.06 -2.44
CA THR A 47 -17.56 -3.26 -2.81
C THR A 47 -17.04 -4.01 -1.59
N LEU A 48 -16.76 -3.33 -0.46
CA LEU A 48 -16.30 -3.94 0.80
C LEU A 48 -17.45 -4.63 1.56
N GLU A 49 -18.68 -4.11 1.49
CA GLU A 49 -19.88 -4.73 2.08
C GLU A 49 -20.33 -5.99 1.32
N GLU A 50 -20.02 -6.06 0.02
CA GLU A 50 -20.27 -7.22 -0.84
C GLU A 50 -19.16 -8.29 -0.77
N LEU A 51 -18.08 -8.04 -0.01
CA LEU A 51 -17.02 -9.03 0.14
C LEU A 51 -17.50 -10.21 0.99
N ARG A 52 -17.36 -11.40 0.42
CA ARG A 52 -17.55 -12.66 1.13
C ARG A 52 -16.70 -12.67 2.41
N PRO A 53 -17.18 -13.30 3.50
CA PRO A 53 -16.45 -13.39 4.75
C PRO A 53 -15.00 -13.84 4.50
N PHE A 54 -14.06 -13.15 5.15
CA PHE A 54 -12.63 -13.35 4.93
C PHE A 54 -12.21 -14.83 4.96
N LYS A 55 -12.81 -15.61 5.87
CA LYS A 55 -12.52 -17.04 6.03
C LYS A 55 -12.92 -17.88 4.80
N GLU A 56 -14.00 -17.53 4.13
CA GLU A 56 -14.46 -18.21 2.91
C GLU A 56 -13.64 -17.79 1.70
N ALA A 57 -13.38 -16.48 1.56
CA ALA A 57 -12.51 -15.96 0.51
C ALA A 57 -11.09 -16.56 0.60
N TRP A 58 -10.56 -16.69 1.82
CA TRP A 58 -9.25 -17.28 2.06
C TRP A 58 -9.20 -18.78 1.72
N ARG A 59 -10.26 -19.53 2.05
CA ARG A 59 -10.38 -20.95 1.73
C ARG A 59 -10.40 -21.21 0.22
N ASP A 60 -11.15 -20.41 -0.53
CA ASP A 60 -11.21 -20.51 -1.99
C ASP A 60 -9.86 -20.20 -2.65
N ILE A 61 -9.12 -19.21 -2.12
CA ILE A 61 -7.78 -18.86 -2.60
C ILE A 61 -6.80 -20.01 -2.34
N GLU A 62 -6.80 -20.57 -1.14
CA GLU A 62 -5.92 -21.70 -0.79
C GLU A 62 -6.25 -22.93 -1.65
N GLU A 63 -7.52 -23.23 -1.87
CA GLU A 63 -7.95 -24.34 -2.74
C GLU A 63 -7.53 -24.11 -4.20
N THR A 64 -7.65 -22.87 -4.69
CA THR A 64 -7.21 -22.50 -6.04
C THR A 64 -5.69 -22.62 -6.16
N LEU A 65 -4.92 -22.22 -5.15
CA LEU A 65 -3.46 -22.32 -5.12
C LEU A 65 -2.97 -23.78 -5.04
N GLN A 66 -3.67 -24.62 -4.27
CA GLN A 66 -3.42 -26.06 -4.21
C GLN A 66 -3.68 -26.71 -5.57
N LYS A 67 -4.74 -26.31 -6.26
CA LYS A 67 -5.10 -26.80 -7.61
C LYS A 67 -4.17 -26.27 -8.71
N THR A 68 -3.61 -25.08 -8.55
CA THR A 68 -2.66 -24.48 -9.49
C THR A 68 -1.19 -24.77 -9.15
N ARG A 69 -0.90 -25.55 -8.10
CA ARG A 69 0.47 -26.03 -7.85
C ARG A 69 0.96 -26.77 -9.09
N PRO A 70 2.03 -26.29 -9.75
CA PRO A 70 2.46 -26.85 -11.01
C PRO A 70 2.96 -28.28 -10.76
N ASN A 71 2.23 -29.24 -11.31
CA ASN A 71 2.63 -30.64 -11.32
C ASN A 71 4.00 -30.77 -12.01
N ASN A 72 4.78 -31.79 -11.68
CA ASN A 72 6.17 -31.94 -12.15
C ASN A 72 6.30 -31.93 -13.69
N ALA A 73 5.23 -32.28 -14.41
CA ALA A 73 5.14 -32.17 -15.87
C ALA A 73 5.11 -30.70 -16.37
N MET A 74 4.39 -29.81 -15.68
CA MET A 74 4.30 -28.38 -16.05
C MET A 74 5.64 -27.67 -15.80
N LYS A 75 6.37 -28.04 -14.74
CA LYS A 75 7.72 -27.51 -14.48
C LYS A 75 8.70 -27.88 -15.60
N LYS A 76 8.65 -29.13 -16.09
CA LYS A 76 9.48 -29.58 -17.22
C LYS A 76 9.11 -28.88 -18.52
N LEU A 77 7.81 -28.60 -18.74
CA LEU A 77 7.32 -27.89 -19.93
C LEU A 77 7.71 -26.41 -19.90
N VAL A 78 7.59 -25.73 -18.75
CA VAL A 78 8.02 -24.34 -18.58
C VAL A 78 9.55 -24.22 -18.69
N LEU A 79 10.31 -25.13 -18.10
CA LEU A 79 11.77 -25.15 -18.21
C LEU A 79 12.23 -25.42 -19.65
N GLY A 80 11.56 -26.34 -20.35
CA GLY A 80 11.81 -26.62 -21.76
C GLY A 80 11.47 -25.44 -22.67
N LEU A 81 10.37 -24.74 -22.40
CA LEU A 81 9.96 -23.55 -23.15
C LEU A 81 10.91 -22.37 -22.91
N PHE A 82 11.40 -22.20 -21.67
CA PHE A 82 12.41 -21.20 -21.34
C PHE A 82 13.76 -21.47 -22.01
N LEU A 83 14.23 -22.73 -21.98
CA LEU A 83 15.44 -23.16 -22.68
C LEU A 83 15.30 -22.99 -24.20
N GLY A 84 14.14 -23.33 -24.77
CA GLY A 84 13.84 -23.14 -26.19
C GLY A 84 13.85 -21.67 -26.61
N ILE A 85 13.25 -20.79 -25.81
CA ILE A 85 13.28 -19.33 -26.06
C ILE A 85 14.70 -18.78 -25.96
N CYS A 86 15.50 -19.21 -24.97
CA CYS A 86 16.90 -18.81 -24.86
C CYS A 86 17.73 -19.26 -26.08
N LEU A 87 17.53 -20.49 -26.55
CA LEU A 87 18.22 -21.02 -27.74
C LEU A 87 17.78 -20.30 -29.03
N TYR A 88 16.50 -19.94 -29.12
CA TYR A 88 15.93 -19.17 -30.22
C TYR A 88 16.44 -17.71 -30.23
N CYS A 89 16.53 -17.06 -29.07
CA CYS A 89 17.14 -15.73 -28.95
C CYS A 89 18.62 -15.71 -29.35
N LEU A 90 19.36 -16.81 -29.13
CA LEU A 90 20.78 -16.91 -29.49
C LEU A 90 21.00 -17.11 -31.01
N SER A 91 20.01 -17.67 -31.71
CA SER A 91 20.09 -17.99 -33.14
C SER A 91 19.56 -16.90 -34.05
N ILE A 92 18.94 -15.85 -33.49
CA ILE A 92 18.62 -14.63 -34.23
C ILE A 92 19.88 -13.76 -34.24
N PRO A 93 20.56 -13.57 -35.39
CA PRO A 93 21.58 -12.55 -35.52
C PRO A 93 20.87 -11.20 -35.36
N VAL A 94 20.87 -10.66 -34.15
CA VAL A 94 20.39 -9.30 -33.91
C VAL A 94 21.34 -8.39 -34.69
N PRO A 95 20.86 -7.64 -35.71
CA PRO A 95 21.68 -6.59 -36.28
C PRO A 95 21.95 -5.61 -35.14
N CYS A 96 23.19 -5.66 -34.61
CA CYS A 96 23.73 -4.65 -33.74
C CYS A 96 23.79 -3.37 -34.56
N TYR A 97 22.66 -2.67 -34.64
CA TYR A 97 22.66 -1.26 -34.99
C TYR A 97 23.55 -0.60 -33.95
N ALA A 98 24.77 -0.25 -34.37
CA ALA A 98 25.62 0.63 -33.63
C ALA A 98 24.78 1.87 -33.36
N VAL A 99 24.39 2.03 -32.09
CA VAL A 99 23.83 3.29 -31.59
C VAL A 99 24.85 4.34 -31.98
N GLU A 100 24.51 5.13 -33.00
CA GLU A 100 25.35 6.23 -33.46
C GLU A 100 25.65 7.10 -32.24
N VAL A 101 26.95 7.22 -31.97
CA VAL A 101 27.63 8.20 -31.12
C VAL A 101 26.68 8.94 -30.19
N ALA A 102 26.73 8.60 -28.90
CA ALA A 102 26.10 9.39 -27.84
C ALA A 102 26.31 10.89 -28.15
N PRO A 103 25.24 11.71 -28.17
CA PRO A 103 25.37 13.13 -28.45
C PRO A 103 26.54 13.67 -27.65
N ARG A 104 27.48 14.38 -28.31
CA ARG A 104 28.69 14.93 -27.69
C ARG A 104 28.32 16.04 -26.70
N ILE A 105 27.67 15.65 -25.60
CA ILE A 105 27.49 16.44 -24.40
C ILE A 105 28.91 16.70 -23.89
N SER A 106 29.28 17.96 -23.74
CA SER A 106 30.58 18.35 -23.20
C SER A 106 30.69 17.79 -21.78
N ASP A 107 31.87 17.28 -21.38
CA ASP A 107 32.10 16.80 -20.00
C ASP A 107 31.64 17.82 -18.94
N ARG A 108 31.63 19.11 -19.29
CA ARG A 108 31.10 20.20 -18.47
C ARG A 108 29.60 20.11 -18.21
N GLU A 109 28.79 19.82 -19.23
CA GLU A 109 27.34 19.63 -19.08
C GLU A 109 27.03 18.36 -18.27
N ILE A 110 27.87 17.33 -18.39
CA ILE A 110 27.77 16.12 -17.56
C ILE A 110 28.05 16.46 -16.09
N ILE A 111 29.14 17.17 -15.81
CA ILE A 111 29.50 17.58 -14.44
C ILE A 111 28.42 18.48 -13.83
N GLU A 112 27.84 19.40 -14.59
CA GLU A 112 26.80 20.32 -14.12
C GLU A 112 25.46 19.59 -13.87
N SER A 113 25.13 18.60 -14.71
CA SER A 113 23.97 17.73 -14.48
C SER A 113 24.15 16.83 -13.27
N LEU A 114 25.36 16.31 -13.04
CA LEU A 114 25.70 15.44 -11.91
C LEU A 114 25.69 16.23 -10.59
N THR A 115 26.26 17.43 -10.56
CA THR A 115 26.20 18.30 -9.38
C THR A 115 24.77 18.69 -9.03
N ARG A 116 23.95 19.04 -10.03
CA ARG A 116 22.51 19.32 -9.81
C ARG A 116 21.74 18.09 -9.32
N LEU A 117 22.07 16.90 -9.81
CA LEU A 117 21.46 15.65 -9.34
C LEU A 117 21.89 15.31 -7.93
N GLU A 118 23.16 15.53 -7.58
CA GLU A 118 23.71 15.32 -6.24
C GLU A 118 23.03 16.23 -5.21
N GLU A 119 22.80 17.50 -5.55
CA GLU A 119 22.01 18.44 -4.75
C GLU A 119 20.56 17.96 -4.58
N GLY A 120 19.93 17.46 -5.66
CA GLY A 120 18.58 16.89 -5.59
C GLY A 120 18.48 15.64 -4.73
N VAL A 121 19.50 14.79 -4.76
CA VAL A 121 19.60 13.59 -3.91
C VAL A 121 19.82 13.99 -2.45
N LYS A 122 20.65 14.99 -2.18
CA LYS A 122 20.92 15.50 -0.84
C LYS A 122 19.68 16.11 -0.21
N ALA A 123 18.94 16.96 -0.95
CA ALA A 123 17.68 17.53 -0.51
C ALA A 123 16.61 16.45 -0.24
N ASN A 124 16.51 15.43 -1.10
CA ASN A 124 15.60 14.32 -0.87
C ASN A 124 15.97 13.48 0.36
N LYS A 125 17.27 13.29 0.62
CA LYS A 125 17.74 12.56 1.80
C LYS A 125 17.37 13.31 3.08
N GLU A 126 17.54 14.62 3.11
CA GLU A 126 17.14 15.46 4.25
C GLU A 126 15.64 15.35 4.52
N ILE A 127 14.80 15.47 3.48
CA ILE A 127 13.34 15.30 3.62
C ILE A 127 13.00 13.91 4.17
N MET A 128 13.67 12.87 3.69
CA MET A 128 13.41 11.49 4.13
C MET A 128 13.84 11.25 5.57
N GLU A 129 14.93 11.88 6.02
CA GLU A 129 15.35 11.85 7.43
C GLU A 129 14.35 12.59 8.32
N THR A 130 13.88 13.78 7.92
CA THR A 130 12.84 14.52 8.65
C THR A 130 11.53 13.74 8.73
N LEU A 131 11.08 13.16 7.62
CA LEU A 131 9.87 12.31 7.62
C LEU A 131 10.02 11.09 8.52
N ARG A 132 11.22 10.48 8.55
CA ARG A 132 11.50 9.34 9.41
C ARG A 132 11.43 9.71 10.88
N THR A 133 11.97 10.86 11.27
CA THR A 133 11.90 11.34 12.66
C THR A 133 10.46 11.66 13.06
N ASP A 134 9.70 12.33 12.19
CA ASP A 134 8.30 12.69 12.45
C ASP A 134 7.42 11.44 12.60
N MET A 135 7.60 10.46 11.71
CA MET A 135 6.89 9.17 11.82
C MET A 135 7.29 8.38 13.07
N GLY A 136 8.56 8.48 13.49
CA GLY A 136 9.03 7.91 14.74
C GLY A 136 8.31 8.50 15.95
N ALA A 137 8.24 9.84 16.03
CA ALA A 137 7.57 10.57 17.09
C ALA A 137 6.06 10.25 17.13
N LEU A 138 5.39 10.32 15.97
CA LEU A 138 3.96 10.06 15.86
C LEU A 138 3.61 8.61 16.22
N ARG A 139 4.49 7.64 15.87
CA ARG A 139 4.35 6.24 16.30
C ARG A 139 4.48 6.10 17.81
N THR A 140 5.43 6.78 18.45
CA THR A 140 5.60 6.69 19.90
C THR A 140 4.43 7.31 20.66
N GLU A 141 3.86 8.40 20.15
CA GLU A 141 2.67 9.02 20.72
C GLU A 141 1.44 8.13 20.58
N LEU A 142 1.18 7.58 19.38
CA LEU A 142 0.08 6.65 19.14
C LEU A 142 0.19 5.39 19.99
N LEU A 143 1.37 4.79 20.07
CA LEU A 143 1.61 3.63 20.93
C LEU A 143 1.46 3.99 22.41
N GLY A 144 1.89 5.18 22.82
CA GLY A 144 1.70 5.69 24.18
C GLY A 144 0.22 5.83 24.52
N PHE A 145 -0.54 6.54 23.68
CA PHE A 145 -1.98 6.71 23.83
C PHE A 145 -2.71 5.37 23.87
N MET A 146 -2.36 4.45 22.95
CA MET A 146 -2.97 3.14 22.88
C MET A 146 -2.64 2.29 24.11
N LYS A 147 -1.40 2.32 24.62
CA LYS A 147 -1.02 1.63 25.86
C LYS A 147 -1.78 2.14 27.08
N TRP A 148 -1.91 3.47 27.22
CA TRP A 148 -2.69 4.06 28.31
C TRP A 148 -4.18 3.76 28.19
N GLY A 149 -4.75 3.85 26.98
CA GLY A 149 -6.14 3.52 26.71
C GLY A 149 -6.48 2.07 27.02
N PHE A 150 -5.65 1.12 26.58
CA PHE A 150 -5.83 -0.29 26.92
C PHE A 150 -5.63 -0.56 28.42
N GLY A 151 -4.67 0.09 29.07
CA GLY A 151 -4.48 -0.01 30.52
C GLY A 151 -5.73 0.41 31.30
N LEU A 152 -6.38 1.50 30.89
CA LEU A 152 -7.59 2.01 31.53
C LEU A 152 -8.80 1.09 31.30
N LEU A 153 -8.98 0.59 30.06
CA LEU A 153 -10.04 -0.37 29.73
C LEU A 153 -9.88 -1.70 30.48
N LEU A 154 -8.67 -2.26 30.51
CA LEU A 154 -8.39 -3.51 31.22
C LEU A 154 -8.55 -3.33 32.74
N SER A 155 -8.05 -2.23 33.30
CA SER A 155 -8.22 -1.90 34.72
C SER A 155 -9.70 -1.85 35.12
N GLY A 156 -10.54 -1.14 34.35
CA GLY A 156 -11.98 -1.08 34.58
C GLY A 156 -12.66 -2.46 34.50
N MET A 157 -12.25 -3.29 33.53
CA MET A 157 -12.78 -4.64 33.39
C MET A 157 -12.41 -5.54 34.58
N PHE A 158 -11.18 -5.46 35.09
CA PHE A 158 -10.76 -6.22 36.27
C PHE A 158 -11.46 -5.78 37.54
N ILE A 159 -11.75 -4.49 37.70
CA ILE A 159 -12.53 -3.97 38.84
C ILE A 159 -13.95 -4.55 38.81
N LEU A 160 -14.61 -4.55 37.64
CA LEU A 160 -15.95 -5.12 37.47
C LEU A 160 -15.98 -6.63 37.75
N VAL A 161 -15.05 -7.39 37.18
CA VAL A 161 -14.94 -8.84 37.43
C VAL A 161 -14.65 -9.12 38.91
N GLY A 162 -13.76 -8.35 39.51
CA GLY A 162 -13.45 -8.44 40.94
C GLY A 162 -14.67 -8.15 41.82
N PHE A 163 -15.44 -7.11 41.48
CA PHE A 163 -16.68 -6.77 42.18
C PHE A 163 -17.74 -7.87 42.06
N ILE A 164 -17.95 -8.43 40.86
CA ILE A 164 -18.90 -9.53 40.64
C ILE A 164 -18.51 -10.78 41.42
N LEU A 165 -17.22 -11.12 41.46
CA LEU A 165 -16.73 -12.26 42.25
C LEU A 165 -16.84 -12.01 43.76
N TRP A 166 -16.62 -10.77 44.19
CA TRP A 166 -16.78 -10.36 45.57
C TRP A 166 -18.23 -10.48 46.03
N ASP A 167 -19.17 -9.96 45.23
CA ASP A 167 -20.60 -9.97 45.49
C ASP A 167 -21.13 -11.41 45.71
N ARG A 168 -20.77 -12.33 44.82
CA ARG A 168 -21.09 -13.77 44.96
C ARG A 168 -20.49 -14.45 46.19
N ARG A 169 -19.38 -13.93 46.72
CA ARG A 169 -18.76 -14.45 47.96
C ARG A 169 -19.49 -13.92 49.19
N SER A 170 -19.89 -12.65 49.17
CA SER A 170 -20.62 -12.00 50.25
C SER A 170 -21.96 -12.69 50.53
N GLU A 171 -22.70 -13.07 49.49
CA GLU A 171 -23.97 -13.80 49.62
C GLU A 171 -23.82 -15.14 50.37
N LYS A 172 -22.77 -15.90 50.06
CA LYS A 172 -22.51 -17.20 50.70
C LYS A 172 -22.13 -17.11 52.18
N ILE A 173 -21.59 -15.98 52.62
CA ILE A 173 -21.19 -15.77 54.02
C ILE A 173 -22.42 -15.43 54.86
N LEU A 174 -23.36 -14.65 54.31
CA LEU A 174 -24.62 -14.31 54.97
C LEU A 174 -25.51 -15.55 55.23
N ASP A 175 -25.57 -16.48 54.28
CA ASP A 175 -26.37 -17.71 54.40
C ASP A 175 -25.84 -18.69 55.46
N ASN A 176 -24.52 -18.70 55.70
CA ASN A 176 -23.89 -19.53 56.75
C ASN A 176 -23.93 -18.90 58.15
N SER A 177 -24.47 -17.68 58.28
CA SER A 177 -24.54 -16.92 59.53
C SER A 177 -25.95 -16.84 60.12
N ALA A 178 -26.95 -17.39 59.42
CA ALA A 178 -28.35 -17.50 59.84
C ALA A 178 -28.68 -18.92 60.31
#